data_AF-A0A419Q686-F1
#
_entry.id   AF-A0A419Q686-F1
#
_cell.length_a   1.000
_cell.length_b   1.000
_cell.length_c   1.000
_cell.angle_alpha   90.00
_cell.angle_beta   90.00
_cell.angle_gamma   90.00
#
_symmetry.space_group_name_H-M   'P 1'
#
loop_
_entity.id
_entity.type
_entity.pdbx_description
1 polymer ?
#
loop_
_entity_poly.entity_id
_entity_poly.type
_entity_poly.pdbx_seq_one_letter_code
_entity_poly.pdbx_strand_id
1 'polypeptide(L)'
;MLLLSTCLLLLNTYLGEADWALVDVSLLAPNEQASGTENCDLIIQRNRKIWEDKSVYGCNMKTQKNQTGNQSELLMYVKLNVSNLPDDYPVELSYDFRMWYLNRLLNGGNTTCVVTTGRAQSKDAIPSTHVSEYAPRKLIPNLALTMPRDRFILVGPYVEGFCDQLNERMFNGRRLYVSGCQLVENSTVPVNGHVLAKYYLNTTEFRCDLEPYEYYDVHTLFLQELNMGAQECLFNGYWGGVQDDELFDYKVHGGDYDAYSEDYDFEVYRD
;
A
#
# COMPACT_ATOMS: atom_id res chain seq x y z
N MET A 1 31.54 8.24 -59.31
CA MET A 1 31.94 7.43 -58.14
C MET A 1 32.00 8.38 -56.96
N LEU A 2 30.89 8.72 -56.30
CA LEU A 2 30.04 7.90 -55.42
C LEU A 2 30.85 7.28 -54.27
N LEU A 3 30.88 7.98 -53.14
CA LEU A 3 30.92 7.43 -51.78
C LEU A 3 30.28 8.48 -50.83
N LEU A 4 28.98 8.70 -51.05
CA LEU A 4 28.01 9.06 -50.02
C LEU A 4 27.52 7.71 -49.48
N SER A 5 27.96 7.27 -48.30
CA SER A 5 27.26 6.23 -47.53
C SER A 5 27.89 6.06 -46.15
N THR A 6 27.04 5.84 -45.14
CA THR A 6 27.36 5.41 -43.77
C THR A 6 27.86 6.48 -42.79
N CYS A 7 27.11 7.57 -42.67
CA CYS A 7 26.94 8.27 -41.38
C CYS A 7 25.44 8.25 -40.97
N LEU A 8 24.84 7.08 -41.13
CA LEU A 8 23.54 6.67 -40.59
C LEU A 8 23.79 5.33 -39.90
N LEU A 9 23.20 5.13 -38.72
CA LEU A 9 23.46 4.07 -37.71
C LEU A 9 24.60 4.50 -36.77
N LEU A 10 24.36 5.28 -35.73
CA LEU A 10 23.70 4.84 -34.50
C LEU A 10 22.94 6.01 -33.81
N LEU A 11 21.93 6.57 -34.49
CA LEU A 11 20.76 7.06 -33.78
C LEU A 11 19.85 5.85 -33.60
N ASN A 12 20.25 4.94 -32.70
CA ASN A 12 19.27 4.02 -32.12
C ASN A 12 18.39 4.92 -31.26
N THR A 13 17.24 5.23 -31.82
CA THR A 13 16.02 5.61 -31.13
C THR A 13 15.87 4.74 -29.88
N TYR A 14 16.39 5.22 -28.75
CA TYR A 14 15.73 5.01 -27.47
C TYR A 14 14.46 5.84 -27.52
N LEU A 15 13.47 5.33 -28.27
CA LEU A 15 12.08 5.53 -27.87
C LEU A 15 12.02 4.79 -26.54
N GLY A 16 12.26 5.52 -25.44
CA GLY A 16 12.24 4.95 -24.11
C GLY A 16 10.91 4.22 -23.94
N GLU A 17 10.97 2.91 -23.77
CA GLU A 17 9.83 2.19 -23.23
C GLU A 17 9.50 2.89 -21.91
N ALA A 18 8.25 3.33 -21.76
CA ALA A 18 7.81 3.90 -20.51
C ALA A 18 8.04 2.85 -19.42
N ASP A 19 8.77 3.21 -18.37
CA ASP A 19 8.98 2.31 -17.24
C ASP A 19 7.63 2.19 -16.52
N TRP A 20 6.99 1.03 -16.63
CA TRP A 20 5.68 0.80 -16.00
C TRP A 20 5.86 0.16 -14.62
N ALA A 21 5.01 0.56 -13.68
CA ALA A 21 4.92 -0.10 -12.37
C ALA A 21 3.45 -0.45 -12.05
N LEU A 22 3.25 -1.60 -11.41
CA LEU A 22 1.96 -1.98 -10.83
C LEU A 22 1.99 -1.78 -9.33
N VAL A 23 0.95 -1.15 -8.80
CA VAL A 23 0.84 -0.83 -7.38
C VAL A 23 -0.43 -1.45 -6.83
N ASP A 24 -0.28 -2.22 -5.75
CA ASP A 24 -1.37 -2.67 -4.92
C ASP A 24 -1.97 -1.49 -4.16
N VAL A 25 -3.27 -1.30 -4.34
CA VAL A 25 -4.03 -0.22 -3.74
C VAL A 25 -5.23 -0.78 -3.01
N SER A 26 -5.44 -0.32 -1.78
CA SER A 26 -6.70 -0.47 -1.07
C SER A 26 -7.41 0.88 -1.00
N LEU A 27 -8.71 0.90 -1.27
CA LEU A 27 -9.55 2.08 -1.15
C LEU A 27 -10.79 1.78 -0.30
N LEU A 28 -10.98 2.51 0.79
CA LEU A 28 -12.26 2.52 1.51
C LEU A 28 -13.24 3.49 0.84
N ALA A 29 -14.42 2.98 0.48
CA ALA A 29 -15.51 3.74 -0.11
C ALA A 29 -16.85 3.41 0.56
N PRO A 30 -17.81 4.34 0.66
CA PRO A 30 -19.18 4.01 1.05
C PRO A 30 -19.79 2.96 0.12
N ASN A 31 -20.57 2.02 0.66
CA ASN A 31 -21.16 0.93 -0.12
C ASN A 31 -21.96 1.41 -1.34
N GLU A 32 -22.70 2.51 -1.19
CA GLU A 32 -23.49 3.11 -2.28
C GLU A 32 -22.59 3.51 -3.47
N GLN A 33 -21.43 4.10 -3.20
CA GLN A 33 -20.47 4.53 -4.23
C GLN A 33 -19.72 3.35 -4.85
N ALA A 34 -19.36 2.36 -4.03
CA ALA A 34 -18.69 1.15 -4.48
C ALA A 34 -19.56 0.27 -5.39
N SER A 35 -20.89 0.39 -5.29
CA SER A 35 -21.85 -0.40 -6.08
C SER A 35 -22.29 0.25 -7.40
N GLY A 36 -22.02 1.54 -7.60
CA GLY A 36 -22.64 2.35 -8.65
C GLY A 36 -21.70 3.08 -9.61
N THR A 37 -20.37 3.01 -9.42
CA THR A 37 -19.37 3.74 -10.22
C THR A 37 -18.44 2.75 -10.93
N GLU A 38 -17.90 3.08 -12.10
CA GLU A 38 -16.71 2.35 -12.60
C GLU A 38 -15.63 2.51 -11.53
N ASN A 39 -15.10 1.39 -11.02
CA ASN A 39 -14.40 1.41 -9.74
C ASN A 39 -13.14 2.28 -9.75
N CYS A 40 -12.52 2.46 -10.91
CA CYS A 40 -11.38 3.34 -11.09
C CYS A 40 -11.76 4.83 -11.01
N ASP A 41 -13.01 5.22 -11.27
CA ASP A 41 -13.46 6.61 -11.11
C ASP A 41 -13.31 7.12 -9.67
N LEU A 42 -13.52 6.25 -8.69
CA LEU A 42 -13.43 6.63 -7.28
C LEU A 42 -12.01 7.03 -6.89
N ILE A 43 -10.98 6.42 -7.48
CA ILE A 43 -9.58 6.82 -7.28
C ILE A 43 -9.20 7.99 -8.19
N ILE A 44 -9.74 8.06 -9.41
CA ILE A 44 -9.55 9.20 -10.33
C ILE A 44 -10.02 10.50 -9.70
N GLN A 45 -11.22 10.52 -9.12
CA GLN A 45 -11.80 11.70 -8.51
C GLN A 45 -10.98 12.26 -7.34
N ARG A 46 -10.11 11.45 -6.71
CA ARG A 46 -9.25 11.92 -5.60
C ARG A 46 -8.10 12.79 -6.08
N ASN A 47 -7.53 12.47 -7.24
CA ASN A 47 -6.47 13.26 -7.84
C ASN A 47 -6.55 13.17 -9.36
N ARG A 48 -7.46 13.94 -9.97
CA ARG A 48 -7.66 13.89 -11.43
C ARG A 48 -6.40 14.24 -12.22
N LYS A 49 -5.57 15.13 -11.69
CA LYS A 49 -4.37 15.64 -12.35
C LYS A 49 -3.38 14.53 -12.72
N ILE A 50 -3.16 13.54 -11.85
CA ILE A 50 -2.18 12.47 -12.12
C ILE A 50 -2.64 11.49 -13.22
N TRP A 51 -3.93 11.49 -13.55
CA TRP A 51 -4.48 10.77 -14.70
C TRP A 51 -4.36 11.61 -15.97
N GLU A 52 -4.65 12.90 -15.90
CA GLU A 52 -4.47 13.85 -17.01
C GLU A 52 -3.00 13.97 -17.45
N ASP A 53 -2.08 13.96 -16.48
CA ASP A 53 -0.63 13.96 -16.70
C ASP A 53 -0.08 12.58 -17.12
N LYS A 54 -0.94 11.56 -17.17
CA LYS A 54 -0.62 10.17 -17.53
C LYS A 54 0.44 9.52 -16.63
N SER A 55 0.60 10.03 -15.41
CA SER A 55 1.37 9.35 -14.35
C SER A 55 0.68 8.07 -13.90
N VAL A 56 -0.66 8.07 -13.90
CA VAL A 56 -1.49 6.87 -13.76
C VAL A 56 -2.18 6.59 -15.10
N TYR A 57 -2.06 5.36 -15.59
CA TYR A 57 -2.53 4.96 -16.92
C TYR A 57 -3.80 4.11 -16.90
N GLY A 58 -4.02 3.39 -15.81
CA GLY A 58 -5.19 2.54 -15.68
C GLY A 58 -5.29 1.94 -14.28
N CYS A 59 -6.45 1.38 -13.99
CA CYS A 59 -6.67 0.59 -12.81
C CYS A 59 -7.40 -0.71 -13.17
N ASN A 60 -7.23 -1.73 -12.33
CA ASN A 60 -7.89 -3.02 -12.49
C ASN A 60 -8.38 -3.49 -11.13
N MET A 61 -9.69 -3.75 -11.01
CA MET A 61 -10.29 -4.24 -9.79
C MET A 61 -9.96 -5.72 -9.57
N LYS A 62 -9.38 -6.06 -8.42
CA LYS A 62 -9.21 -7.46 -8.02
C LYS A 62 -10.46 -7.99 -7.35
N THR A 63 -10.92 -7.28 -6.35
CA THR A 63 -12.00 -7.73 -5.48
C THR A 63 -12.53 -6.55 -4.67
N GLN A 64 -13.83 -6.59 -4.42
CA GLN A 64 -14.52 -5.72 -3.48
C GLN A 64 -14.97 -6.54 -2.29
N LYS A 65 -14.80 -5.98 -1.10
CA LYS A 65 -15.16 -6.65 0.14
C LYS A 65 -15.94 -5.71 1.06
N ASN A 66 -17.05 -6.19 1.60
CA ASN A 66 -17.83 -5.41 2.55
C ASN A 66 -17.09 -5.33 3.89
N GLN A 67 -16.90 -4.10 4.36
CA GLN A 67 -16.33 -3.77 5.67
C GLN A 67 -17.46 -3.35 6.61
N THR A 68 -17.19 -3.37 7.93
CA THR A 68 -18.17 -2.90 8.90
C THR A 68 -18.46 -1.40 8.71
N GLY A 69 -19.68 -0.95 9.06
CA GLY A 69 -20.01 0.48 9.07
C GLY A 69 -20.47 1.05 7.72
N ASN A 70 -21.08 0.22 6.86
CA ASN A 70 -21.60 0.59 5.54
C ASN A 70 -20.53 1.07 4.55
N GLN A 71 -19.31 0.53 4.67
CA GLN A 71 -18.19 0.79 3.78
C GLN A 71 -17.77 -0.50 3.08
N SER A 72 -17.17 -0.35 1.91
CA SER A 72 -16.53 -1.40 1.14
C SER A 72 -15.05 -1.07 1.02
N GLU A 73 -14.22 -2.11 1.08
CA GLU A 73 -12.83 -2.02 0.69
C GLU A 73 -12.64 -2.56 -0.72
N LEU A 74 -12.08 -1.72 -1.57
CA LEU A 74 -11.81 -1.98 -2.96
C LEU A 74 -10.32 -2.28 -3.11
N LEU A 75 -9.99 -3.53 -3.46
CA LEU A 75 -8.62 -3.95 -3.71
C LEU A 75 -8.36 -3.92 -5.21
N MET A 76 -7.39 -3.12 -5.64
CA MET A 76 -7.12 -2.87 -7.06
C MET A 76 -5.62 -2.85 -7.35
N TYR A 77 -5.29 -3.05 -8.62
CA TYR A 77 -4.00 -2.67 -9.18
C TYR A 77 -4.13 -1.32 -9.86
N VAL A 78 -3.16 -0.44 -9.60
CA VAL A 78 -3.00 0.82 -10.35
C VAL A 78 -1.74 0.71 -11.20
N LYS A 79 -1.87 0.95 -12.50
CA LYS A 79 -0.76 0.97 -13.46
C LYS A 79 -0.21 2.39 -13.57
N LEU A 80 1.07 2.53 -13.22
CA LEU A 80 1.79 3.79 -13.23
C LEU A 80 2.77 3.85 -14.39
N ASN A 81 2.87 5.02 -14.99
CA ASN A 81 3.99 5.39 -15.86
C ASN A 81 5.04 6.09 -14.99
N VAL A 82 6.11 5.38 -14.62
CA VAL A 82 7.17 5.90 -13.76
C VAL A 82 7.87 7.09 -14.40
N SER A 83 8.00 7.09 -15.74
CA SER A 83 8.60 8.19 -16.50
C SER A 83 7.76 9.48 -16.49
N ASN A 84 6.46 9.39 -16.14
CA ASN A 84 5.56 10.53 -16.02
C ASN A 84 5.24 10.87 -14.55
N LEU A 85 5.86 10.21 -13.57
CA LEU A 85 5.71 10.63 -12.17
C LEU A 85 6.36 12.01 -11.97
N PRO A 86 5.89 12.79 -10.98
CA PRO A 86 6.51 14.07 -10.69
C PRO A 86 8.01 13.94 -10.39
N ASP A 87 8.79 14.98 -10.73
CA ASP A 87 10.25 14.99 -10.62
C ASP A 87 10.78 14.73 -9.19
N ASP A 88 9.94 14.95 -8.16
CA ASP A 88 10.25 14.68 -6.75
C ASP A 88 9.95 13.24 -6.31
N TYR A 89 9.55 12.36 -7.23
CA TYR A 89 9.34 10.94 -6.95
C TYR A 89 10.67 10.26 -6.55
N PRO A 90 10.73 9.60 -5.38
CA PRO A 90 11.98 9.12 -4.83
C PRO A 90 12.41 7.75 -5.39
N VAL A 91 12.79 7.70 -6.68
CA VAL A 91 13.16 6.46 -7.41
C VAL A 91 14.21 5.64 -6.65
N GLU A 92 15.23 6.30 -6.11
CA GLU A 92 16.38 5.68 -5.42
C GLU A 92 16.09 5.19 -4.00
N LEU A 93 14.91 5.49 -3.45
CA LEU A 93 14.54 5.04 -2.10
C LEU A 93 13.93 3.64 -2.11
N SER A 94 13.85 3.03 -0.92
CA SER A 94 13.25 1.71 -0.76
C SER A 94 11.79 1.69 -1.22
N TYR A 95 11.30 0.49 -1.58
CA TYR A 95 9.91 0.25 -1.96
C TYR A 95 8.91 0.94 -1.01
N ASP A 96 9.16 0.81 0.29
CA ASP A 96 8.29 1.28 1.37
C ASP A 96 8.10 2.81 1.32
N PHE A 97 9.20 3.53 1.08
CA PHE A 97 9.19 4.99 0.94
C PHE A 97 8.55 5.44 -0.39
N ARG A 98 8.75 4.68 -1.47
CA ARG A 98 8.05 4.94 -2.74
C ARG A 98 6.55 4.72 -2.62
N MET A 99 6.11 3.67 -1.92
CA MET A 99 4.69 3.43 -1.66
C MET A 99 4.08 4.55 -0.82
N TRP A 100 4.78 5.03 0.20
CA TRP A 100 4.34 6.21 0.97
C TRP A 100 4.13 7.45 0.08
N TYR A 101 5.04 7.73 -0.86
CA TYR A 101 4.87 8.84 -1.79
C TYR A 101 3.61 8.64 -2.65
N LEU A 102 3.44 7.45 -3.22
CA LEU A 102 2.31 7.12 -4.08
C LEU A 102 0.98 7.12 -3.31
N ASN A 103 0.99 6.76 -2.03
CA ASN A 103 -0.18 6.89 -1.17
C ASN A 103 -0.69 8.32 -1.10
N ARG A 104 0.22 9.28 -0.89
CA ARG A 104 -0.11 10.71 -0.86
C ARG A 104 -0.57 11.21 -2.22
N LEU A 105 0.13 10.78 -3.26
CA LEU A 105 -0.21 11.13 -4.64
C LEU A 105 -1.63 10.67 -4.99
N LEU A 106 -1.98 9.42 -4.73
CA LEU A 106 -3.32 8.86 -5.00
C LEU A 106 -4.40 9.44 -4.08
N ASN A 107 -4.06 9.84 -2.86
CA ASN A 107 -4.99 10.56 -1.99
C ASN A 107 -5.20 12.02 -2.40
N GLY A 108 -4.40 12.59 -3.30
CA GLY A 108 -4.57 13.96 -3.83
C GLY A 108 -4.48 15.06 -2.77
N GLY A 109 -3.77 14.83 -1.67
CA GLY A 109 -3.72 15.77 -0.53
C GLY A 109 -5.00 15.84 0.30
N ASN A 110 -5.91 14.87 0.15
CA ASN A 110 -7.13 14.79 0.94
C ASN A 110 -6.83 14.36 2.39
N THR A 111 -7.49 14.98 3.38
CA THR A 111 -7.30 14.69 4.81
C THR A 111 -7.97 13.40 5.28
N THR A 112 -8.82 12.77 4.45
CA THR A 112 -9.58 11.56 4.82
C THR A 112 -8.78 10.27 4.75
N CYS A 113 -7.70 10.23 3.96
CA CYS A 113 -6.74 9.12 3.86
C CYS A 113 -7.35 7.72 3.75
N VAL A 114 -8.27 7.56 2.80
CA VAL A 114 -8.97 6.29 2.55
C VAL A 114 -8.27 5.39 1.53
N VAL A 115 -7.19 5.86 0.90
CA VAL A 115 -6.34 5.04 0.04
C VAL A 115 -5.11 4.60 0.82
N THR A 116 -4.71 3.33 0.68
CA THR A 116 -3.43 2.76 1.13
C THR A 116 -2.72 2.13 -0.05
N THR A 117 -1.40 2.03 0.02
CA THR A 117 -0.59 1.45 -1.05
C THR A 117 0.43 0.48 -0.49
N GLY A 118 0.76 -0.50 -1.32
CA GLY A 118 1.86 -1.41 -1.10
C GLY A 118 1.44 -2.81 -0.68
N ARG A 119 2.41 -3.72 -0.76
CA ARG A 119 2.26 -5.14 -0.40
C ARG A 119 3.46 -5.62 0.37
N ALA A 120 3.27 -6.73 1.07
CA ALA A 120 4.33 -7.46 1.74
C ALA A 120 5.56 -7.65 0.84
N GLN A 121 6.74 -7.25 1.34
CA GLN A 121 8.02 -7.52 0.70
C GLN A 121 8.71 -8.71 1.38
N SER A 122 9.56 -9.44 0.66
CA SER A 122 10.30 -10.59 1.23
C SER A 122 11.14 -10.19 2.45
N LYS A 123 11.72 -8.99 2.47
CA LYS A 123 12.48 -8.45 3.62
C LYS A 123 11.62 -8.16 4.86
N ASP A 124 10.30 -8.02 4.68
CA ASP A 124 9.33 -7.77 5.73
C ASP A 124 8.67 -9.05 6.25
N ALA A 125 8.96 -10.17 5.59
CA ALA A 125 8.33 -11.42 5.88
C ALA A 125 8.66 -11.90 7.30
N ILE A 126 7.67 -12.54 7.90
CA ILE A 126 7.77 -13.13 9.22
C ILE A 126 8.03 -14.62 9.01
N PRO A 127 9.10 -15.22 9.56
CA PRO A 127 9.29 -16.67 9.50
C PRO A 127 7.99 -17.39 9.87
N SER A 128 7.59 -18.42 9.11
CA SER A 128 6.39 -19.21 9.40
C SER A 128 6.38 -19.78 10.83
N THR A 129 7.56 -20.04 11.39
CA THR A 129 7.79 -20.45 12.79
C THR A 129 7.49 -19.37 13.83
N HIS A 130 7.45 -18.11 13.41
CA HIS A 130 7.08 -16.93 14.20
C HIS A 130 5.64 -16.46 13.91
N VAL A 131 4.94 -17.05 12.92
CA VAL A 131 3.48 -16.95 12.82
C VAL A 131 2.91 -17.73 13.98
N SER A 132 2.57 -16.97 14.99
CA SER A 132 2.46 -17.45 16.35
C SER A 132 1.13 -18.23 16.52
N GLU A 133 0.97 -19.37 17.21
CA GLU A 133 1.42 -19.85 18.52
C GLU A 133 1.47 -18.81 19.68
N TYR A 134 1.34 -17.52 19.38
CA TYR A 134 1.26 -16.38 20.31
C TYR A 134 -0.06 -15.61 20.10
N ALA A 135 -1.18 -16.34 20.07
CA ALA A 135 -2.31 -15.82 20.83
C ALA A 135 -1.82 -15.70 22.27
N PRO A 136 -1.85 -14.52 22.94
CA PRO A 136 -1.49 -14.45 24.34
C PRO A 136 -2.40 -15.41 25.11
N ARG A 137 -1.87 -16.58 25.51
CA ARG A 137 -2.55 -17.54 26.41
C ARG A 137 -2.78 -16.96 27.81
N LYS A 138 -2.34 -15.73 28.07
CA LYS A 138 -2.72 -14.98 29.27
C LYS A 138 -4.01 -14.19 29.00
N LEU A 139 -5.12 -14.86 29.30
CA LEU A 139 -6.46 -14.31 29.55
C LEU A 139 -7.02 -13.37 28.46
N ILE A 140 -7.49 -13.94 27.36
CA ILE A 140 -8.66 -13.39 26.67
C ILE A 140 -9.66 -14.53 26.50
N PRO A 141 -10.82 -14.51 27.19
CA PRO A 141 -11.89 -15.46 26.91
C PRO A 141 -12.30 -15.29 25.43
N ASN A 142 -12.39 -16.40 24.68
CA ASN A 142 -12.74 -16.49 23.24
C ASN A 142 -11.58 -16.36 22.23
N LEU A 143 -10.69 -17.36 22.19
CA LEU A 143 -9.62 -17.52 21.17
C LEU A 143 -10.11 -17.53 19.70
N ALA A 144 -11.40 -17.79 19.44
CA ALA A 144 -11.95 -17.76 18.09
C ALA A 144 -12.09 -16.33 17.50
N LEU A 145 -11.83 -15.30 18.29
CA LEU A 145 -12.07 -13.89 17.96
C LEU A 145 -10.78 -13.07 17.87
N THR A 146 -9.60 -13.69 17.82
CA THR A 146 -8.32 -12.97 17.72
C THR A 146 -7.47 -13.58 16.62
N MET A 147 -7.02 -12.76 15.66
CA MET A 147 -5.99 -13.17 14.71
C MET A 147 -4.72 -12.37 14.99
N PRO A 148 -3.64 -13.03 15.46
CA PRO A 148 -2.35 -12.36 15.51
C PRO A 148 -1.95 -11.97 14.08
N ARG A 149 -1.71 -10.67 13.88
CA ARG A 149 -1.06 -10.13 12.68
C ARG A 149 0.31 -9.69 13.16
N ASP A 150 1.24 -10.65 13.16
CA ASP A 150 2.48 -10.53 13.92
C ASP A 150 3.35 -9.35 13.47
N ARG A 151 3.14 -8.79 12.26
CA ARG A 151 3.83 -7.60 11.80
C ARG A 151 2.99 -6.72 10.87
N PHE A 152 2.84 -5.46 11.23
CA PHE A 152 2.42 -4.39 10.33
C PHE A 152 3.61 -3.50 9.99
N ILE A 153 3.74 -3.15 8.71
CA ILE A 153 4.77 -2.24 8.21
C ILE A 153 4.15 -0.85 8.13
N LEU A 154 4.62 0.06 8.97
CA LEU A 154 4.16 1.45 8.99
C LEU A 154 5.26 2.35 8.42
N VAL A 155 4.89 3.26 7.54
CA VAL A 155 5.81 4.23 6.92
C VAL A 155 5.22 5.63 7.07
N GLY A 156 6.03 6.58 7.51
CA GLY A 156 5.64 7.97 7.62
C GLY A 156 6.81 8.87 8.04
N PRO A 157 6.57 10.16 8.30
CA PRO A 157 7.60 11.06 8.83
C PRO A 157 8.23 10.51 10.10
N TYR A 158 9.55 10.66 10.22
CA TYR A 158 10.26 10.41 11.45
C TYR A 158 9.81 11.42 12.52
N VAL A 159 9.39 10.91 13.67
CA VAL A 159 9.04 11.72 14.85
C VAL A 159 9.74 11.10 16.05
N GLU A 160 10.47 11.93 16.79
CA GLU A 160 11.13 11.50 18.02
C GLU A 160 10.09 10.98 19.03
N GLY A 161 10.35 9.80 19.61
CA GLY A 161 9.41 9.16 20.55
C GLY A 161 8.12 8.64 19.92
N PHE A 162 8.03 8.49 18.59
CA PHE A 162 6.81 8.02 17.92
C PHE A 162 6.33 6.65 18.42
N CYS A 163 7.24 5.69 18.61
CA CYS A 163 6.87 4.36 19.08
C CYS A 163 6.23 4.37 20.49
N ASP A 164 6.62 5.30 21.36
CA ASP A 164 6.04 5.43 22.70
C ASP A 164 4.56 5.85 22.64
N GLN A 165 4.13 6.48 21.54
CA GLN A 165 2.75 6.90 21.32
C GLN A 165 1.85 5.76 20.80
N LEU A 166 2.46 4.72 20.22
CA LEU A 166 1.78 3.57 19.62
C LEU A 166 1.78 2.34 20.52
N ASN A 167 2.81 2.18 21.35
CA ASN A 167 2.97 1.00 22.19
C ASN A 167 1.81 0.83 23.18
N GLU A 168 1.38 -0.41 23.33
CA GLU A 168 0.33 -0.86 24.25
C GLU A 168 -1.01 -0.12 24.06
N ARG A 169 -1.34 0.25 22.82
CA ARG A 169 -2.53 1.03 22.50
C ARG A 169 -3.54 0.26 21.64
N MET A 170 -4.81 0.52 21.91
CA MET A 170 -5.94 0.04 21.09
C MET A 170 -6.35 1.10 20.07
N PHE A 171 -6.69 0.64 18.86
CA PHE A 171 -7.19 1.43 17.74
C PHE A 171 -8.52 0.87 17.24
N ASN A 172 -9.23 1.68 16.45
CA ASN A 172 -10.46 1.39 15.73
C ASN A 172 -11.57 0.82 16.62
N GLY A 173 -11.77 1.40 17.80
CA GLY A 173 -12.81 0.92 18.73
C GLY A 173 -12.50 -0.47 19.29
N ARG A 174 -11.23 -0.72 19.65
CA ARG A 174 -10.71 -2.00 20.21
C ARG A 174 -10.56 -3.14 19.21
N ARG A 175 -10.36 -2.80 17.94
CA ARG A 175 -10.24 -3.74 16.82
C ARG A 175 -8.80 -4.10 16.47
N LEU A 176 -7.85 -3.23 16.80
CA LEU A 176 -6.42 -3.47 16.62
C LEU A 176 -5.67 -3.09 17.89
N TYR A 177 -4.82 -3.97 18.38
CA TYR A 177 -3.87 -3.66 19.45
C TYR A 177 -2.47 -3.62 18.90
N VAL A 178 -1.70 -2.60 19.26
CA VAL A 178 -0.26 -2.52 18.97
C VAL A 178 0.48 -2.86 20.27
N SER A 179 1.11 -4.03 20.29
CA SER A 179 1.87 -4.51 21.46
C SER A 179 3.34 -4.08 21.44
N GLY A 180 3.84 -3.65 20.28
CA GLY A 180 5.21 -3.18 20.13
C GLY A 180 5.39 -2.38 18.85
N CYS A 181 6.36 -1.49 18.87
CA CYS A 181 6.79 -0.65 17.77
C CYS A 181 8.31 -0.58 17.76
N GLN A 182 8.91 -0.77 16.60
CA GLN A 182 10.34 -0.70 16.38
C GLN A 182 10.64 0.13 15.15
N LEU A 183 11.52 1.13 15.28
CA LEU A 183 12.12 1.81 14.13
C LEU A 183 13.09 0.87 13.40
N VAL A 184 12.97 0.77 12.09
CA VAL A 184 13.71 -0.18 11.25
C VAL A 184 14.72 0.54 10.36
N GLU A 185 14.24 1.51 9.60
CA GLU A 185 15.06 2.30 8.68
C GLU A 185 14.52 3.73 8.58
N ASN A 186 15.42 4.66 8.27
CA ASN A 186 15.08 6.02 7.88
C ASN A 186 15.46 6.24 6.41
N SER A 187 14.76 7.14 5.74
CA SER A 187 15.16 7.58 4.40
C SER A 187 16.50 8.32 4.49
N THR A 188 17.36 8.06 3.52
CA THR A 188 18.67 8.71 3.40
C THR A 188 18.57 10.16 2.95
N VAL A 189 17.45 10.51 2.29
CA VAL A 189 17.12 11.86 1.84
C VAL A 189 15.69 12.22 2.22
N PRO A 190 15.36 13.51 2.44
CA PRO A 190 13.99 13.93 2.65
C PRO A 190 13.13 13.74 1.40
N VAL A 191 11.88 13.32 1.59
CA VAL A 191 10.85 13.23 0.53
C VAL A 191 9.74 14.22 0.88
N ASN A 192 9.47 15.19 0.00
CA ASN A 192 8.51 16.26 0.23
C ASN A 192 8.71 16.97 1.58
N GLY A 193 9.97 17.20 1.97
CA GLY A 193 10.35 17.86 3.22
C GLY A 193 10.40 16.95 4.46
N HIS A 194 10.08 15.66 4.34
CA HIS A 194 10.08 14.72 5.46
C HIS A 194 11.24 13.73 5.35
N VAL A 195 12.02 13.59 6.43
CA VAL A 195 12.78 12.35 6.63
C VAL A 195 11.75 11.28 6.97
N LEU A 196 11.68 10.24 6.13
CA LEU A 196 10.75 9.15 6.33
C LEU A 196 11.37 8.09 7.24
N ALA A 197 10.51 7.38 7.95
CA ALA A 197 10.84 6.29 8.84
C ALA A 197 9.93 5.11 8.55
N LYS A 198 10.51 3.92 8.58
CA LYS A 198 9.81 2.65 8.53
C LYS A 198 9.81 2.03 9.91
N TYR A 199 8.65 1.57 10.34
CA TYR A 199 8.44 0.91 11.62
C TYR A 199 7.86 -0.48 11.43
N TYR A 200 8.29 -1.42 12.26
CA TYR A 200 7.59 -2.67 12.47
C TYR A 200 6.70 -2.53 13.70
N LEU A 201 5.41 -2.79 13.52
CA LEU A 201 4.46 -2.88 14.62
C LEU A 201 4.08 -4.34 14.85
N ASN A 202 4.18 -4.78 16.10
CA ASN A 202 3.60 -6.06 16.51
C ASN A 202 2.14 -5.81 16.83
N THR A 203 1.23 -6.52 16.16
CA THR A 203 -0.20 -6.24 16.29
C THR A 203 -1.05 -7.46 16.56
N THR A 204 -2.23 -7.22 17.13
CA THR A 204 -3.26 -8.23 17.30
C THR A 204 -4.59 -7.67 16.81
N GLU A 205 -5.17 -8.30 15.79
CA GLU A 205 -6.50 -7.97 15.31
C GLU A 205 -7.55 -8.70 16.16
N PHE A 206 -8.50 -7.94 16.70
CA PHE A 206 -9.66 -8.46 17.44
C PHE A 206 -10.87 -8.49 16.52
N ARG A 207 -11.50 -9.65 16.39
CA ARG A 207 -12.62 -9.96 15.49
C ARG A 207 -13.92 -10.15 16.25
N CYS A 208 -14.06 -9.49 17.39
CA CYS A 208 -15.30 -9.49 18.15
C CYS A 208 -16.40 -8.76 17.36
N ASP A 209 -17.63 -9.24 17.46
CA ASP A 209 -18.83 -8.57 16.93
C ASP A 209 -18.87 -8.39 15.40
N LEU A 210 -18.20 -9.27 14.64
CA LEU A 210 -18.35 -9.32 13.18
C LEU A 210 -19.68 -9.97 12.80
N GLU A 211 -20.41 -9.31 11.92
CA GLU A 211 -21.56 -9.94 11.26
C GLU A 211 -21.06 -11.13 10.39
N PRO A 212 -21.87 -12.19 10.23
CA PRO A 212 -21.52 -13.29 9.34
C PRO A 212 -21.15 -12.77 7.94
N TYR A 213 -20.02 -13.25 7.41
CA TYR A 213 -19.49 -12.91 6.07
C TYR A 213 -18.93 -11.49 5.90
N GLU A 214 -18.76 -10.70 6.97
CA GLU A 214 -17.97 -9.46 6.88
C GLU A 214 -16.49 -9.76 6.61
N TYR A 215 -15.92 -9.06 5.64
CA TYR A 215 -14.47 -9.06 5.46
C TYR A 215 -13.85 -8.22 6.55
N TYR A 216 -12.75 -8.73 7.12
CA TYR A 216 -12.08 -8.09 8.23
C TYR A 216 -10.60 -7.96 7.98
N ASP A 217 -10.23 -6.79 7.46
CA ASP A 217 -8.89 -6.26 7.43
C ASP A 217 -8.97 -4.81 7.89
N VAL A 218 -8.35 -4.49 9.02
CA VAL A 218 -8.49 -3.17 9.64
C VAL A 218 -7.36 -2.21 9.28
N HIS A 219 -6.43 -2.57 8.38
CA HIS A 219 -5.27 -1.72 8.13
C HIS A 219 -5.63 -0.35 7.56
N THR A 220 -6.55 -0.28 6.60
CA THR A 220 -6.96 1.02 6.03
C THR A 220 -7.66 1.89 7.07
N LEU A 221 -8.52 1.29 7.90
CA LEU A 221 -9.15 2.00 9.03
C LEU A 221 -8.12 2.49 10.06
N PHE A 222 -7.12 1.65 10.37
CA PHE A 222 -6.04 1.99 11.29
C PHE A 222 -5.19 3.16 10.77
N LEU A 223 -4.82 3.13 9.50
CA LEU A 223 -4.10 4.23 8.86
C LEU A 223 -4.96 5.50 8.78
N GLN A 224 -6.26 5.37 8.55
CA GLN A 224 -7.18 6.50 8.60
C GLN A 224 -7.24 7.13 10.00
N GLU A 225 -7.31 6.32 11.07
CA GLU A 225 -7.25 6.82 12.45
C GLU A 225 -5.91 7.49 12.77
N LEU A 226 -4.78 6.90 12.34
CA LEU A 226 -3.45 7.50 12.54
C LEU A 226 -3.26 8.83 11.82
N ASN A 227 -3.89 8.99 10.65
CA ASN A 227 -3.86 10.25 9.89
C ASN A 227 -4.92 11.27 10.36
N MET A 228 -5.73 10.94 11.36
CA MET A 228 -6.82 11.82 11.79
C MET A 228 -6.26 13.14 12.34
N GLY A 229 -6.78 14.25 11.81
CA GLY A 229 -6.35 15.61 12.20
C GLY A 229 -5.08 16.09 11.50
N ALA A 230 -4.44 15.26 10.66
CA ALA A 230 -3.39 15.72 9.77
C ALA A 230 -3.98 16.51 8.58
N GLN A 231 -3.19 17.45 8.04
CA GLN A 231 -3.57 18.20 6.84
C GLN A 231 -3.38 17.37 5.56
N GLU A 232 -2.75 16.20 5.66
CA GLU A 232 -2.48 15.28 4.57
C GLU A 232 -2.23 13.86 5.10
N CYS A 233 -2.12 12.88 4.20
CA CYS A 233 -1.86 11.48 4.56
C CYS A 233 -0.39 11.23 4.85
N LEU A 234 -0.01 11.40 6.12
CA LEU A 234 1.35 11.25 6.61
C LEU A 234 1.76 9.80 6.84
N PHE A 235 0.82 8.89 7.04
CA PHE A 235 1.10 7.49 7.33
C PHE A 235 0.49 6.57 6.27
N ASN A 236 1.31 5.62 5.81
CA ASN A 236 0.91 4.52 4.94
C ASN A 236 1.45 3.20 5.52
N GLY A 237 0.96 2.06 5.06
CA GLY A 237 1.45 0.79 5.54
C GLY A 237 0.69 -0.40 4.99
N TYR A 238 1.22 -1.59 5.27
CA TYR A 238 0.67 -2.86 4.82
C TYR A 238 1.07 -3.99 5.77
N TRP A 239 0.36 -5.12 5.72
CA TRP A 239 0.69 -6.31 6.51
C TRP A 239 1.98 -6.97 6.02
N GLY A 240 2.84 -7.37 6.96
CA GLY A 240 3.97 -8.25 6.66
C GLY A 240 3.50 -9.60 6.11
N GLY A 241 4.25 -10.14 5.14
CA GLY A 241 3.99 -11.46 4.58
C GLY A 241 4.43 -12.57 5.53
N VAL A 242 3.97 -13.80 5.27
CA VAL A 242 4.50 -14.99 5.97
C VAL A 242 5.59 -15.60 5.11
N GLN A 243 6.74 -15.86 5.72
CA GLN A 243 7.84 -16.58 5.12
C GLN A 243 7.57 -18.10 5.23
N ASP A 244 6.97 -18.70 4.19
CA ASP A 244 6.72 -20.15 4.10
C ASP A 244 7.66 -20.81 3.07
N ASP A 245 8.75 -21.44 3.54
CA ASP A 245 9.83 -21.99 2.72
C ASP A 245 9.38 -23.03 1.67
N GLU A 246 8.19 -23.65 1.82
CA GLU A 246 7.61 -24.59 0.83
C GLU A 246 6.57 -23.93 -0.11
N LEU A 247 6.14 -22.70 0.19
CA LEU A 247 5.00 -22.01 -0.45
C LEU A 247 5.38 -20.60 -0.96
N PHE A 248 6.64 -20.20 -0.78
CA PHE A 248 7.16 -18.89 -1.16
C PHE A 248 6.93 -18.52 -2.61
N ASP A 249 6.96 -19.52 -3.48
CA ASP A 249 6.87 -19.31 -4.92
C ASP A 249 5.45 -18.92 -5.37
N TYR A 250 4.41 -19.12 -4.53
CA TYR A 250 3.02 -18.88 -4.91
C TYR A 250 2.30 -17.77 -4.13
N LYS A 251 2.77 -17.41 -2.93
CA LYS A 251 2.12 -16.38 -2.09
C LYS A 251 2.93 -15.10 -1.90
N VAL A 252 4.21 -15.12 -2.26
CA VAL A 252 5.07 -13.93 -2.35
C VAL A 252 5.45 -13.73 -3.82
N HIS A 253 4.45 -13.57 -4.69
CA HIS A 253 4.68 -12.80 -5.91
C HIS A 253 4.85 -11.35 -5.50
N GLY A 254 6.09 -11.05 -5.16
CA GLY A 254 6.58 -9.91 -4.40
C GLY A 254 8.07 -9.75 -4.64
N GLY A 255 8.60 -10.31 -5.73
CA GLY A 255 9.97 -10.13 -6.16
C GLY A 255 10.13 -8.72 -6.73
N ASP A 256 11.28 -8.11 -6.44
CA ASP A 256 11.68 -6.80 -6.92
C ASP A 256 11.33 -6.62 -8.40
N TYR A 257 10.40 -5.71 -8.69
CA TYR A 257 9.91 -5.43 -10.03
C TYR A 257 9.58 -6.70 -10.81
N ASP A 258 8.52 -7.40 -10.40
CA ASP A 258 7.93 -8.41 -11.26
C ASP A 258 7.63 -7.77 -12.62
N ALA A 259 8.41 -8.17 -13.63
CA ALA A 259 8.11 -8.01 -15.04
C ALA A 259 6.78 -8.73 -15.29
N TYR A 260 5.66 -8.04 -15.06
CA TYR A 260 4.34 -8.64 -15.11
C TYR A 260 3.73 -8.54 -16.51
N SER A 261 3.51 -9.75 -17.03
CA SER A 261 2.62 -10.19 -18.11
C SER A 261 1.52 -9.20 -18.55
N GLU A 262 1.35 -9.13 -19.87
CA GLU A 262 0.34 -8.39 -20.63
C GLU A 262 -1.12 -8.85 -20.39
N ASP A 263 -1.40 -9.78 -19.45
CA ASP A 263 -2.72 -10.41 -19.27
C ASP A 263 -3.69 -9.66 -18.35
N TYR A 264 -3.34 -8.47 -17.85
CA TYR A 264 -4.29 -7.63 -17.11
C TYR A 264 -5.09 -6.76 -18.07
N ASP A 265 -6.41 -6.97 -18.11
CA ASP A 265 -7.34 -6.10 -18.81
C ASP A 265 -7.55 -4.83 -17.96
N PHE A 266 -6.63 -3.87 -18.08
CA PHE A 266 -6.76 -2.59 -17.42
C PHE A 266 -7.88 -1.79 -18.06
N GLU A 267 -8.74 -1.18 -17.23
CA GLU A 267 -9.55 -0.06 -17.69
C GLU A 267 -8.57 1.07 -18.04
N VAL A 268 -8.22 1.16 -19.32
CA VAL A 268 -7.34 2.19 -19.84
C VAL A 268 -8.18 3.45 -20.00
N TYR A 269 -7.78 4.52 -19.33
CA TYR A 269 -8.39 5.83 -19.53
C TYR A 269 -8.07 6.28 -20.96
N ARG A 270 -9.08 6.20 -21.84
CA ARG A 270 -9.02 6.74 -23.20
C ARG A 270 -9.69 8.11 -23.19
N ASP A 271 -8.90 9.13 -23.51
CA ASP A 271 -9.35 10.50 -23.80
C ASP A 271 -10.48 10.52 -24.85
#